data_AF-A0A9W4UN34-F1
#
_entry.id   AF-A0A9W4UN34-F1
#
_cell.length_a   1.000
_cell.length_b   1.000
_cell.length_c   1.000
_cell.angle_alpha   90.00
_cell.angle_beta   90.00
_cell.angle_gamma   90.00
#
_symmetry.space_group_name_H-M   'P 1'
#
loop_
_entity.id
_entity.type
_entity.pdbx_description
1 polymer ?
#
loop_
_entity_poly.entity_id
_entity_poly.type
_entity_poly.pdbx_seq_one_letter_code
_entity_poly.pdbx_strand_id
1 'polypeptide(L)' 'MSTPLLDVWEAASASPFQPIVSKDNEFTLGFTLLLFSLFIGGVFSLNRSFINLPLLGVPASIAFGYATSPQLPHNC' A
#
# COMPACT_ATOMS: atom_id res chain seq x y z
N MET A 1 0.75 38.00 -13.23
CA MET A 1 1.60 36.83 -13.52
C MET A 1 1.19 35.75 -12.54
N SER A 2 0.41 34.76 -12.97
CA SER A 2 0.13 33.58 -12.15
C SER A 2 1.41 32.78 -12.00
N THR A 3 1.77 32.46 -10.76
CA THR A 3 2.93 31.60 -10.50
C THR A 3 2.52 30.16 -10.86
N PRO A 4 3.31 29.41 -11.64
CA PRO A 4 2.91 28.08 -12.13
C PRO A 4 2.58 27.10 -11.00
N LEU A 5 3.18 27.25 -9.82
CA LEU A 5 2.84 26.45 -8.63
C LEU A 5 1.47 26.79 -8.04
N LEU A 6 1.05 28.05 -8.14
CA LEU A 6 -0.28 28.48 -7.66
C LEU A 6 -1.38 27.91 -8.56
N ASP A 7 -1.20 27.93 -9.89
CA ASP A 7 -2.15 27.30 -10.82
C ASP A 7 -2.26 25.78 -10.58
N VAL A 8 -1.13 25.10 -10.34
CA VAL A 8 -1.13 23.67 -10.02
C VAL A 8 -1.79 23.39 -8.66
N TRP A 9 -1.59 24.25 -7.67
CA TRP A 9 -2.23 24.14 -6.36
C TRP A 9 -3.75 24.32 -6.46
N GLU A 10 -4.21 25.35 -7.17
CA GLU A 10 -5.63 25.64 -7.37
C GLU A 10 -6.31 24.47 -8.12
N ALA A 11 -5.65 23.94 -9.16
CA ALA A 11 -6.13 22.78 -9.91
C ALA A 11 -6.16 21.49 -9.05
N ALA A 12 -5.16 21.28 -8.20
CA ALA A 12 -5.09 20.13 -7.29
C ALA A 12 -6.15 20.19 -6.18
N SER A 13 -6.58 21.38 -5.77
CA SER A 13 -7.62 21.55 -4.75
C SER A 13 -8.98 20.93 -5.14
N ALA A 14 -9.25 20.81 -6.45
CA ALA A 14 -10.44 20.16 -6.99
C ALA A 14 -10.37 18.62 -6.96
N SER A 15 -9.21 18.03 -6.64
CA SER A 15 -9.01 16.59 -6.56
C SER A 15 -8.45 16.19 -5.18
N PRO A 16 -9.34 15.95 -4.18
CA PRO A 16 -8.92 15.57 -2.85
C PRO A 16 -8.18 14.22 -2.87
N PHE A 17 -7.06 14.13 -2.16
CA PHE A 17 -6.36 12.86 -1.94
C PHE A 17 -7.28 11.88 -1.19
N GLN A 18 -7.56 10.73 -1.80
CA GLN A 18 -8.32 9.65 -1.19
C GLN A 18 -7.35 8.55 -0.76
N PRO A 19 -6.99 8.47 0.53
CA PRO A 19 -6.06 7.46 0.99
C PRO A 19 -6.70 6.08 0.89
N ILE A 20 -5.93 5.11 0.39
CA ILE A 20 -6.34 3.70 0.29
C ILE A 20 -6.64 3.12 1.68
N VAL A 21 -5.98 3.64 2.71
CA VAL A 21 -6.16 3.28 4.11
C VAL A 21 -6.72 4.49 4.86
N SER A 22 -7.89 4.32 5.50
CA SER A 22 -8.45 5.33 6.38
C SER A 22 -7.53 5.60 7.57
N LYS A 23 -7.52 6.86 8.04
CA LYS A 23 -6.80 7.32 9.24
C LYS A 23 -7.10 6.43 10.44
N ASP A 24 -8.35 6.00 10.60
CA ASP A 24 -8.77 5.19 11.74
C ASP A 24 -8.25 3.74 11.70
N ASN A 25 -7.83 3.27 10.52
CA ASN A 25 -7.42 1.88 10.31
C ASN A 25 -5.89 1.73 10.14
N GLU A 26 -5.12 2.82 10.08
CA GLU A 26 -3.69 2.78 9.81
C GLU A 26 -2.93 1.93 10.84
N PHE A 27 -3.24 2.11 12.12
CA PHE A 27 -2.60 1.37 13.22
C PHE A 27 -3.04 -0.10 13.23
N THR A 28 -4.34 -0.36 13.09
CA THR A 28 -4.90 -1.72 13.11
C THR A 28 -4.36 -2.56 11.96
N LEU A 29 -4.28 -1.99 10.75
CA LEU A 29 -3.69 -2.67 9.61
C LEU A 29 -2.20 -2.93 9.85
N GLY A 30 -1.43 -1.92 10.25
CA GLY A 30 0.00 -2.10 10.54
C GLY A 30 0.26 -3.17 11.60
N PHE A 31 -0.48 -3.14 12.70
CA PHE A 31 -0.38 -4.13 13.78
C PHE A 31 -0.77 -5.54 13.32
N THR A 32 -1.81 -5.66 12.50
CA THR A 32 -2.23 -6.96 11.94
C THR A 32 -1.17 -7.53 10.99
N LEU A 33 -0.59 -6.70 10.11
CA LEU A 33 0.52 -7.12 9.24
C LEU A 33 1.76 -7.54 10.05
N LEU A 34 2.05 -6.85 11.15
CA LEU A 34 3.15 -7.20 12.05
C LEU A 34 2.91 -8.56 12.72
N LEU A 35 1.73 -8.79 13.28
CA LEU A 35 1.36 -10.07 13.90
C LEU A 35 1.40 -11.21 12.90
N PHE A 36 0.92 -10.98 11.68
CA PHE A 36 0.95 -11.96 10.60
C PHE A 36 2.39 -12.34 10.23
N SER A 37 3.27 -11.35 10.14
CA SER A 37 4.70 -11.56 9.87
C SER A 37 5.39 -12.31 11.01
N LEU A 38 5.09 -11.97 12.26
CA LEU A 38 5.61 -12.66 13.44
C LEU A 38 5.16 -14.13 13.45
N PHE A 39 3.89 -14.39 13.12
CA PHE A 39 3.34 -15.74 13.11
C PHE A 39 3.96 -16.60 12.00
N ILE A 40 4.02 -16.08 10.76
CA ILE A 40 4.65 -16.79 9.64
C ILE A 40 6.15 -16.99 9.88
N GLY A 41 6.85 -15.96 10.38
CA GLY A 41 8.26 -16.05 10.73
C GLY A 41 8.53 -17.04 11.86
N GLY A 42 7.68 -17.07 12.88
CA GLY A 42 7.72 -18.04 13.98
C GLY A 42 7.47 -19.47 13.49
N VAL A 43 6.41 -19.70 12.72
CA VAL A 43 6.08 -21.01 12.13
C VAL A 43 7.22 -21.49 11.23
N PHE A 44 7.79 -20.63 10.38
CA PHE A 44 8.97 -20.94 9.57
C PHE A 44 10.22 -21.26 10.43
N SER A 45 10.42 -20.55 11.54
CA SER A 45 11.55 -20.78 12.43
C SER A 45 11.44 -22.11 13.17
N LEU A 46 10.23 -22.53 13.53
CA LEU A 46 9.94 -23.80 14.20
C LEU A 46 9.89 -24.99 13.23
N ASN A 47 9.44 -24.79 11.98
CA ASN A 47 9.38 -25.82 10.95
C ASN A 47 9.86 -25.23 9.61
N ARG A 48 11.15 -25.37 9.34
CA ARG A 48 11.87 -24.68 8.27
C ARG A 48 11.51 -25.24 6.89
N SER A 49 10.44 -24.72 6.29
CA SER A 49 10.12 -24.96 4.88
C SER A 49 10.25 -23.65 4.07
N PHE A 50 11.36 -23.53 3.34
CA PHE A 50 11.67 -22.39 2.45
C PHE A 50 10.75 -22.29 1.23
N ILE A 51 9.87 -23.27 1.01
CA ILE A 51 8.95 -23.34 -0.13
C ILE A 51 7.76 -22.36 0.04
N ASN A 52 7.35 -22.07 1.29
CA ASN A 52 6.19 -21.20 1.55
C ASN A 52 6.51 -19.70 1.45
N LEU A 53 7.79 -19.32 1.56
CA LEU A 53 8.23 -17.92 1.46
C LEU A 53 8.02 -17.29 0.08
N PRO A 54 8.49 -17.87 -1.04
CA PRO A 54 8.22 -17.32 -2.37
C PRO A 54 6.74 -17.46 -2.76
N LEU A 55 6.05 -18.50 -2.28
CA LEU A 55 4.65 -18.74 -2.60
C LEU A 55 3.71 -17.67 -2.01
N LEU A 56 4.01 -17.14 -0.83
CA LEU A 56 3.26 -16.04 -0.20
C LEU A 56 3.86 -14.65 -0.49
N GLY A 57 5.17 -14.57 -0.69
CA GLY A 57 5.89 -13.31 -0.91
C GLY A 57 5.68 -12.71 -2.29
N VAL A 58 5.58 -13.53 -3.34
CA VAL A 58 5.33 -13.05 -4.72
C VAL A 58 3.94 -12.39 -4.85
N PRO A 59 2.83 -13.00 -4.40
CA PRO A 59 1.52 -12.34 -4.41
C PRO A 59 1.50 -11.04 -3.58
N ALA A 60 2.17 -11.03 -2.41
CA ALA A 60 2.27 -9.83 -1.58
C ALA A 60 3.01 -8.69 -2.30
N SER A 61 4.11 -8.99 -2.99
CA SER A 61 4.89 -8.01 -3.75
C SER A 61 4.09 -7.36 -4.88
N ILE A 62 3.25 -8.16 -5.56
CA ILE A 62 2.35 -7.67 -6.62
C ILE A 62 1.24 -6.79 -6.01
N ALA A 63 0.65 -7.21 -4.89
CA ALA A 63 -0.37 -6.42 -4.20
C ALA A 63 0.16 -5.05 -3.72
N PHE A 64 1.40 -5.02 -3.19
CA PHE A 64 2.05 -3.77 -2.82
C PHE A 64 2.40 -2.91 -4.04
N GLY A 65 2.86 -3.50 -5.15
CA GLY A 65 3.13 -2.77 -6.38
C GLY A 65 1.88 -2.10 -6.98
N TYR A 66 0.74 -2.80 -6.96
CA TYR A 66 -0.53 -2.30 -7.50
C TYR A 66 -1.17 -1.21 -6.62
N ALA A 67 -0.91 -1.21 -5.30
CA ALA A 67 -1.36 -0.15 -4.40
C ALA A 67 -0.66 1.20 -4.67
N THR A 68 0.48 1.21 -5.38
CA THR A 68 1.19 2.45 -5.73
C THR A 68 0.75 3.05 -7.06
N SER A 69 0.00 2.31 -7.88
CA SER A 69 -0.47 2.80 -9.17
C SER A 69 -1.63 3.78 -8.94
N PRO A 70 -1.45 5.08 -9.20
CA PRO A 70 -2.58 5.99 -9.26
C PRO A 70 -3.48 5.47 -10.38
N GLN A 71 -4.74 5.18 -10.07
CA GLN A 71 -5.76 5.00 -11.10
C GLN A 71 -5.74 6.26 -11.96
N LEU A 72 -5.23 6.14 -13.19
CA LEU A 72 -5.42 7.14 -14.22
C LEU A 72 -6.87 6.96 -14.71
N PRO A 73 -7.78 7.90 -14.48
CA PRO A 73 -9.05 7.89 -15.19
C PRO A 73 -8.75 8.14 -16.67
N HIS A 74 -8.75 7.07 -17.47
CA HIS A 74 -9.00 7.19 -18.89
C HIS A 74 -10.45 7.62 -19.06
N ASN A 75 -10.66 8.91 -19.37
CA ASN A 75 -11.85 9.45 -20.04
C ASN A 75 -11.49 10.86 -20.57
N CYS A 76 -10.97 10.90 -21.80
CA CYS A 76 -11.15 12.04 -22.71
C CYS A 76 -12.12 11.60 -23.80
#